data_AF-A0A3B9F1X8-F1
#
_entry.id   AF-A0A3B9F1X8-F1
#
_cell.length_a   1.000
_cell.length_b   1.000
_cell.length_c   1.000
_cell.angle_alpha   90.00
_cell.angle_beta   90.00
_cell.angle_gamma   90.00
#
_symmetry.space_group_name_H-M   'P 1'
#
loop_
_entity.id
_entity.type
_entity.pdbx_description
1 polymer ?
#
loop_
_entity_poly.entity_id
_entity_poly.type
_entity_poly.pdbx_seq_one_letter_code
_entity_poly.pdbx_strand_id
1 'polypeptide(L)'
;MTFYLTRAMVVAMALTFISCSKDTDQLLSKKSEVSDEEHLIIVNEDSDPELKPIVLGNARPNPFSVSSVTEAYNQLYEPDVSQVTTTDLYVKFRPANLEEVQLLVASGEEFYEYPLHYEVLQMGDYYPGLDADKPEYYAVVPADFNFPDVSYELLEELHLRNQDSALYWRSFTNHHLDETVFSYIHKVQEEPCPPACSSGGSSGSSSSGPGGCYKPFDKSRPAGVIEVNDSELGIRPVRRAKVILKDSWFTEEEVWTNDEGCFKAGGSYSNKVWMWVKFANEKASIRSAAAGARSVFQWMEPVKDYVGKFDEDKTPVNALRVRYMDGGGKGSTAHQYWAAATVLNTVSEFHDFAAQDGILSPPHDLNMYMGRNHVFGYSLMARKGSSPGMASALITSTPQGNYALLIGSLRYGLSQTWLGLSALVSLMPDVYVGIDYNNSDQLKQLTFHELAHASHYRLVGNAYWQDLTVLEITHDSENGQPYGDGTYAGAGQVALAESWAEHIGDNYTHRIYEGSNSIAGTWLTQIENSHLRSAFIPDGLHHDLNDIGELSPGIIDNVQDFTYHQMFYSLSGATLTLQEYRDILVNQHLGSTPNTANQVDDLFNSY
;
A
#
# COMPACT_ATOMS: atom_id res chain seq x y z
N MET A 1 10.28 37.45 -45.45
CA MET A 1 11.70 37.80 -45.32
C MET A 1 12.08 37.53 -43.86
N THR A 2 12.34 36.28 -43.46
CA THR A 2 13.65 35.56 -43.51
C THR A 2 14.70 36.33 -42.71
N PHE A 3 15.24 35.88 -41.57
CA PHE A 3 16.09 34.69 -41.27
C PHE A 3 15.84 34.21 -39.82
N TYR A 4 15.66 32.92 -39.46
CA TYR A 4 16.54 31.72 -39.46
C TYR A 4 17.70 31.70 -38.43
N LEU A 5 17.80 30.54 -37.73
CA LEU A 5 18.89 29.95 -36.92
C LEU A 5 18.89 30.31 -35.42
N THR A 6 18.69 29.35 -34.51
CA THR A 6 19.67 28.28 -34.27
C THR A 6 19.04 27.03 -33.63
N ARG A 7 19.28 25.88 -34.29
CA ARG A 7 19.25 24.52 -33.74
C ARG A 7 20.70 24.01 -33.71
N ALA A 8 20.95 23.05 -32.81
CA ALA A 8 22.06 22.11 -32.74
C ALA A 8 23.28 22.50 -31.86
N MET A 9 23.44 21.75 -30.78
CA MET A 9 24.74 21.16 -30.44
C MET A 9 24.53 19.69 -30.02
N VAL A 10 24.96 18.79 -30.89
CA VAL A 10 25.14 17.36 -30.67
C VAL A 10 26.65 17.15 -30.62
N VAL A 11 27.16 16.59 -29.52
CA VAL A 11 28.50 15.98 -29.41
C VAL A 11 28.29 14.75 -28.50
N ALA A 12 28.03 13.58 -29.06
CA ALA A 12 29.02 12.57 -29.43
C ALA A 12 29.87 12.12 -28.22
N MET A 13 29.35 11.17 -27.45
CA MET A 13 30.16 10.36 -26.52
C MET A 13 30.24 8.93 -27.08
N ALA A 14 31.48 8.50 -27.32
CA ALA A 14 31.82 7.24 -27.94
C ALA A 14 31.48 6.04 -27.04
N LEU A 15 30.56 5.20 -27.49
CA LEU A 15 30.37 3.85 -26.97
C LEU A 15 31.44 2.94 -27.58
N THR A 16 32.51 2.70 -26.83
CA THR A 16 33.44 1.60 -27.10
C THR A 16 32.78 0.29 -26.68
N PHE A 17 32.44 -0.53 -27.67
CA PHE A 17 32.08 -1.93 -27.50
C PHE A 17 33.24 -2.69 -26.85
N ILE A 18 33.04 -3.18 -25.63
CA ILE A 18 33.84 -4.27 -25.07
C ILE A 18 32.98 -5.53 -25.16
N SER A 19 33.36 -6.37 -26.12
CA SER A 19 32.94 -7.76 -26.25
C SER A 19 33.62 -8.59 -25.17
N CYS A 20 32.86 -9.35 -24.37
CA CYS A 20 33.30 -10.64 -23.84
C CYS A 20 32.14 -11.60 -23.56
N SER A 21 32.34 -12.80 -24.10
CA SER A 21 31.73 -14.13 -23.99
C SER A 21 30.41 -14.37 -23.23
N LYS A 22 29.56 -15.13 -23.92
CA LYS A 22 28.51 -16.01 -23.39
C LYS A 22 28.96 -16.77 -22.14
N ASP A 23 28.19 -16.60 -21.07
CA ASP A 23 27.72 -17.70 -20.23
C ASP A 23 26.28 -17.35 -19.81
N THR A 24 25.33 -17.99 -20.48
CA THR A 24 23.93 -18.03 -20.08
C THR A 24 23.80 -19.07 -18.98
N ASP A 25 23.70 -18.62 -17.74
CA ASP A 25 22.82 -19.15 -16.70
C ASP A 25 23.03 -18.34 -15.40
N GLN A 26 21.93 -18.02 -14.73
CA GLN A 26 21.83 -17.33 -13.42
C GLN A 26 22.16 -15.82 -13.36
N LEU A 27 21.16 -14.99 -13.66
CA LEU A 27 21.01 -13.67 -13.02
C LEU A 27 19.63 -13.60 -12.35
N LEU A 28 19.48 -14.37 -11.27
CA LEU A 28 18.38 -14.24 -10.32
C LEU A 28 18.51 -12.90 -9.58
N SER A 29 17.38 -12.19 -9.38
CA SER A 29 17.26 -11.26 -8.23
C SER A 29 17.74 -12.01 -7.00
N LYS A 30 18.68 -11.48 -6.23
CA LYS A 30 19.27 -12.24 -5.13
C LYS A 30 18.35 -12.19 -3.91
N LYS A 31 17.10 -12.65 -4.07
CA LYS A 31 16.29 -13.17 -2.96
C LYS A 31 17.02 -14.41 -2.47
N SER A 32 17.37 -14.44 -1.18
CA SER A 32 18.00 -15.63 -0.62
C SER A 32 16.89 -16.65 -0.35
N GLU A 33 16.92 -17.74 -1.11
CA GLU A 33 16.11 -18.92 -0.83
C GLU A 33 16.87 -19.77 0.19
N VAL A 34 16.39 -19.78 1.43
CA VAL A 34 16.88 -20.71 2.45
C VAL A 34 15.80 -21.78 2.61
N SER A 35 16.14 -22.99 2.17
CA SER A 35 15.33 -24.18 2.36
C SER A 35 15.82 -24.89 3.63
N ASP A 36 15.05 -24.80 4.71
CA ASP A 36 15.07 -25.85 5.73
C ASP A 36 14.11 -26.94 5.25
N GLU A 37 14.40 -28.23 5.48
CA GLU A 37 13.71 -29.40 4.87
C GLU A 37 12.16 -29.43 4.99
N GLU A 38 11.53 -28.48 5.70
CA GLU A 38 10.07 -28.32 5.86
C GLU A 38 9.45 -27.00 5.34
N HIS A 39 10.24 -25.97 5.00
CA HIS A 39 9.77 -24.61 4.67
C HIS A 39 10.63 -23.88 3.62
N LEU A 40 9.97 -23.21 2.67
CA LEU A 40 10.64 -22.27 1.77
C LEU A 40 10.64 -20.87 2.39
N ILE A 41 11.82 -20.35 2.72
CA ILE A 41 11.98 -18.98 3.21
C ILE A 41 12.47 -18.09 2.07
N ILE A 42 11.71 -17.03 1.81
CA ILE A 42 12.04 -16.01 0.81
C ILE A 42 12.35 -14.74 1.56
N VAL A 43 13.61 -14.33 1.53
CA VAL A 43 14.07 -13.11 2.18
C VAL A 43 14.34 -12.06 1.11
N ASN A 44 13.71 -10.89 1.27
CA ASN A 44 13.93 -9.75 0.40
C ASN A 44 15.05 -8.88 0.97
N GLU A 45 16.31 -9.12 0.56
CA GLU A 45 17.51 -8.40 1.01
C GLU A 45 18.14 -7.52 -0.10
N ASP A 46 17.44 -7.31 -1.22
CA ASP A 46 18.08 -6.77 -2.43
C ASP A 46 18.57 -5.32 -2.29
N SER A 47 19.77 -5.09 -2.80
CA SER A 47 20.47 -3.81 -2.84
C SER A 47 20.52 -3.17 -4.23
N ASP A 48 20.06 -3.87 -5.27
CA ASP A 48 20.23 -3.43 -6.66
C ASP A 48 19.12 -2.47 -7.12
N PRO A 49 19.46 -1.23 -7.52
CA PRO A 49 18.49 -0.26 -8.06
C PRO A 49 18.11 -0.49 -9.54
N GLU A 50 18.68 -1.46 -10.25
CA GLU A 50 18.39 -1.66 -11.68
C GLU A 50 17.01 -2.30 -11.94
N LEU A 51 16.13 -1.57 -12.63
CA LEU A 51 14.84 -2.06 -13.11
C LEU A 51 15.03 -3.16 -14.16
N LYS A 52 14.35 -4.30 -13.98
CA LYS A 52 14.41 -5.45 -14.87
C LYS A 52 13.24 -5.43 -15.86
N PRO A 53 13.45 -5.74 -17.15
CA PRO A 53 12.37 -5.85 -18.11
C PRO A 53 11.64 -7.21 -17.98
N ILE A 54 10.34 -7.21 -18.25
CA ILE A 54 9.56 -8.41 -18.57
C ILE A 54 9.98 -8.88 -19.97
N VAL A 55 10.31 -10.17 -20.10
CA VAL A 55 10.67 -10.80 -21.38
C VAL A 55 9.62 -11.85 -21.73
N LEU A 56 8.94 -11.62 -22.85
CA LEU A 56 7.98 -12.55 -23.41
C LEU A 56 8.64 -13.48 -24.43
N GLY A 57 8.20 -14.73 -24.46
CA GLY A 57 8.56 -15.75 -25.42
C GLY A 57 7.57 -15.79 -26.59
N ASN A 58 7.22 -17.00 -27.03
CA ASN A 58 6.28 -17.17 -28.13
C ASN A 58 4.82 -17.01 -27.67
N ALA A 59 3.96 -16.56 -28.59
CA ALA A 59 2.52 -16.68 -28.43
C ALA A 59 2.13 -18.15 -28.35
N ARG A 60 1.23 -18.49 -27.43
CA ARG A 60 0.77 -19.86 -27.21
C ARG A 60 -0.67 -20.03 -27.70
N PRO A 61 -1.04 -21.17 -28.31
CA PRO A 61 -2.43 -21.45 -28.66
C PRO A 61 -3.28 -21.57 -27.39
N ASN A 62 -4.40 -20.85 -27.30
CA ASN A 62 -5.20 -20.79 -26.08
C ASN A 62 -6.06 -22.06 -25.87
N PRO A 63 -5.75 -22.92 -24.88
CA PRO A 63 -6.55 -24.11 -24.59
C PRO A 63 -7.82 -23.81 -23.78
N PHE A 64 -7.97 -22.58 -23.27
CA PHE A 64 -9.11 -22.16 -22.46
C PHE A 64 -10.19 -21.44 -23.26
N SER A 65 -9.98 -21.23 -24.56
CA SER A 65 -10.97 -20.59 -25.40
C SER A 65 -12.21 -21.48 -25.54
N VAL A 66 -13.37 -20.85 -25.66
CA VAL A 66 -14.64 -21.57 -25.78
C VAL A 66 -14.63 -22.54 -26.97
N SER A 67 -13.96 -22.20 -28.07
CA SER A 67 -13.79 -23.10 -29.22
C SER A 67 -12.94 -24.33 -28.87
N SER A 68 -11.76 -24.13 -28.27
CA SER A 68 -10.85 -25.21 -27.85
C SER A 68 -11.48 -26.14 -26.83
N VAL A 69 -12.26 -25.59 -25.89
CA VAL A 69 -12.93 -26.38 -24.85
C VAL A 69 -14.16 -27.09 -25.41
N THR A 70 -14.92 -26.49 -26.33
CA THR A 70 -16.04 -27.16 -27.02
C THR A 70 -15.56 -28.36 -27.83
N GLU A 71 -14.44 -28.21 -28.55
CA GLU A 71 -13.83 -29.33 -29.28
C GLU A 71 -13.41 -30.46 -28.33
N ALA A 72 -12.77 -30.13 -27.20
CA ALA A 72 -12.39 -31.11 -26.19
C ALA A 72 -13.61 -31.79 -25.55
N TYR A 73 -14.69 -31.05 -25.28
CA TYR A 73 -15.92 -31.57 -24.69
C TYR A 73 -16.57 -32.63 -25.58
N ASN A 74 -16.76 -32.33 -26.86
CA ASN A 74 -17.39 -33.24 -27.83
C ASN A 74 -16.53 -34.49 -28.14
N GLN A 75 -15.24 -34.48 -27.75
CA GLN A 75 -14.39 -35.66 -27.83
C GLN A 75 -14.46 -36.56 -26.59
N LEU A 76 -14.93 -36.04 -25.45
CA LEU A 76 -14.95 -36.74 -24.16
C LEU A 76 -16.37 -37.13 -23.71
N TYR A 77 -17.37 -36.32 -24.06
CA TYR A 77 -18.71 -36.39 -23.49
C TYR A 77 -19.80 -36.45 -24.57
N GLU A 78 -20.92 -37.06 -24.20
CA GLU A 78 -22.15 -37.04 -24.99
C GLU A 78 -23.30 -36.40 -24.17
N PRO A 79 -24.26 -35.72 -24.82
CA PRO A 79 -24.30 -35.42 -26.25
C PRO A 79 -23.34 -34.27 -26.62
N ASP A 80 -22.98 -34.19 -27.91
CA ASP A 80 -22.25 -33.05 -28.44
C ASP A 80 -22.99 -31.74 -28.15
N VAL A 81 -22.22 -30.71 -27.80
CA VAL A 81 -22.70 -29.35 -27.60
C VAL A 81 -22.20 -28.46 -28.74
N SER A 82 -23.01 -27.48 -29.13
CA SER A 82 -22.61 -26.49 -30.13
C SER A 82 -21.55 -25.53 -29.60
N GLN A 83 -21.61 -25.22 -28.29
CA GLN A 83 -20.71 -24.30 -27.61
C GLN A 83 -20.81 -24.55 -26.10
N VAL A 84 -19.68 -24.63 -25.42
CA VAL A 84 -19.65 -24.56 -23.95
C VAL A 84 -19.95 -23.13 -23.48
N THR A 85 -20.45 -22.97 -22.26
CA THR A 85 -20.78 -21.64 -21.73
C THR A 85 -19.54 -20.76 -21.61
N THR A 86 -19.59 -19.53 -22.13
CA THR A 86 -18.59 -18.50 -21.87
C THR A 86 -18.68 -18.07 -20.41
N THR A 87 -17.56 -18.15 -19.70
CA THR A 87 -17.51 -17.82 -18.26
C THR A 87 -16.77 -16.52 -18.02
N ASP A 88 -15.75 -16.25 -18.84
CA ASP A 88 -14.85 -15.12 -18.70
C ASP A 88 -14.46 -14.57 -20.09
N LEU A 89 -13.98 -13.34 -20.11
CA LEU A 89 -13.60 -12.61 -21.31
C LEU A 89 -12.14 -12.18 -21.16
N TYR A 90 -11.32 -12.48 -22.16
CA TYR A 90 -9.97 -11.93 -22.28
C TYR A 90 -10.04 -10.61 -23.04
N VAL A 91 -9.75 -9.50 -22.36
CA VAL A 91 -10.00 -8.16 -22.88
C VAL A 91 -8.72 -7.32 -22.84
N LYS A 92 -8.58 -6.47 -23.85
CA LYS A 92 -7.54 -5.45 -23.96
C LYS A 92 -8.14 -4.06 -23.88
N PHE A 93 -7.76 -3.28 -22.88
CA PHE A 93 -8.16 -1.90 -22.68
C PHE A 93 -7.13 -0.93 -23.27
N ARG A 94 -7.62 0.18 -23.82
CA ARG A 94 -6.84 1.27 -24.42
C ARG A 94 -7.32 2.62 -23.88
N PRO A 95 -7.03 2.94 -22.62
CA PRO A 95 -7.38 4.22 -22.03
C PRO A 95 -6.70 5.37 -22.79
N ALA A 96 -7.48 6.40 -23.13
CA ALA A 96 -6.99 7.55 -23.87
C ALA A 96 -6.32 8.61 -22.98
N ASN A 97 -6.61 8.58 -21.68
CA ASN A 97 -6.15 9.55 -20.69
C ASN A 97 -6.12 8.89 -19.30
N LEU A 98 -5.64 9.64 -18.32
CA LEU A 98 -5.50 9.16 -16.95
C LEU A 98 -6.85 8.96 -16.25
N GLU A 99 -7.85 9.78 -16.54
CA GLU A 99 -9.20 9.60 -16.00
C GLU A 99 -9.78 8.24 -16.40
N GLU A 100 -9.55 7.79 -17.64
CA GLU A 100 -9.94 6.45 -18.08
C GLU A 100 -9.14 5.35 -17.37
N VAL A 101 -7.86 5.54 -17.05
CA VAL A 101 -7.11 4.56 -16.24
C VAL A 101 -7.66 4.48 -14.82
N GLN A 102 -8.10 5.59 -14.24
CA GLN A 102 -8.73 5.57 -12.91
C GLN A 102 -10.05 4.78 -12.91
N LEU A 103 -10.80 4.80 -14.01
CA LEU A 103 -11.98 3.96 -14.16
C LEU A 103 -11.61 2.46 -14.16
N LEU A 104 -10.48 2.10 -14.80
CA LEU A 104 -9.96 0.74 -14.76
C LEU A 104 -9.57 0.36 -13.33
N VAL A 105 -8.74 1.15 -12.65
CA VAL A 105 -8.33 0.88 -11.26
C VAL A 105 -9.53 0.79 -10.31
N ALA A 106 -10.55 1.63 -10.50
CA ALA A 106 -11.77 1.61 -9.71
C ALA A 106 -12.66 0.39 -9.95
N SER A 107 -12.46 -0.37 -11.04
CA SER A 107 -13.19 -1.62 -11.29
C SER A 107 -12.81 -2.74 -10.32
N GLY A 108 -11.62 -2.65 -9.71
CA GLY A 108 -11.11 -3.67 -8.78
C GLY A 108 -10.54 -4.92 -9.45
N GLU A 109 -10.59 -5.02 -10.78
CA GLU A 109 -9.96 -6.09 -11.56
C GLU A 109 -8.43 -5.94 -11.56
N GLU A 110 -7.70 -7.04 -11.76
CA GLU A 110 -6.26 -6.96 -11.95
C GLU A 110 -5.88 -6.80 -13.42
N PHE A 111 -5.08 -5.77 -13.67
CA PHE A 111 -4.61 -5.39 -14.99
C PHE A 111 -3.13 -5.74 -15.18
N TYR A 112 -2.81 -6.21 -16.38
CA TYR A 112 -1.47 -6.58 -16.79
C TYR A 112 -1.01 -5.68 -17.92
N GLU A 113 0.24 -5.22 -17.87
CA GLU A 113 0.86 -4.40 -18.91
C GLU A 113 1.31 -5.22 -20.14
N TYR A 114 1.13 -6.55 -20.09
CA TYR A 114 1.58 -7.49 -21.11
C TYR A 114 0.48 -8.49 -21.50
N PRO A 115 0.49 -8.99 -22.74
CA PRO A 115 -0.50 -9.97 -23.21
C PRO A 115 -0.32 -11.33 -22.52
N LEU A 116 -1.39 -11.84 -21.93
CA LEU A 116 -1.42 -13.07 -21.12
C LEU A 116 -1.23 -14.37 -21.93
N HIS A 117 -1.53 -14.35 -23.23
CA HIS A 117 -1.38 -15.51 -24.11
C HIS A 117 0.07 -15.80 -24.55
N TYR A 118 1.02 -14.94 -24.18
CA TYR A 118 2.44 -15.17 -24.41
C TYR A 118 3.07 -15.93 -23.25
N GLU A 119 4.07 -16.76 -23.54
CA GLU A 119 4.92 -17.32 -22.49
C GLU A 119 5.73 -16.19 -21.83
N VAL A 120 5.75 -16.12 -20.51
CA VAL A 120 6.62 -15.20 -19.79
C VAL A 120 7.92 -15.92 -19.45
N LEU A 121 9.00 -15.59 -20.16
CA LEU A 121 10.32 -16.16 -19.96
C LEU A 121 11.02 -15.56 -18.74
N GLN A 122 10.81 -14.26 -18.51
CA GLN A 122 11.34 -13.53 -17.37
C GLN A 122 10.32 -12.49 -16.89
N MET A 123 10.08 -12.48 -15.58
CA MET A 123 9.41 -11.35 -14.93
C MET A 123 10.37 -10.22 -14.64
N GLY A 124 9.85 -9.00 -14.70
CA GLY A 124 10.56 -7.79 -14.38
C GLY A 124 9.61 -6.72 -13.84
N ASP A 125 10.18 -5.55 -13.60
CA ASP A 125 9.52 -4.37 -13.02
C ASP A 125 8.75 -3.55 -14.06
N TYR A 126 9.04 -3.72 -15.36
CA TYR A 126 8.35 -3.03 -16.44
C TYR A 126 8.30 -3.87 -17.72
N TYR A 127 7.29 -3.65 -18.55
CA TYR A 127 7.24 -4.24 -19.89
C TYR A 127 7.81 -3.27 -20.95
N PRO A 128 8.91 -3.61 -21.66
CA PRO A 128 9.51 -2.73 -22.66
C PRO A 128 8.62 -2.40 -23.86
N GLY A 129 7.63 -3.25 -24.13
CA GLY A 129 6.66 -3.05 -25.21
C GLY A 129 5.51 -2.11 -24.85
N LEU A 130 5.44 -1.61 -23.61
CA LEU A 130 4.42 -0.68 -23.17
C LEU A 130 4.72 0.73 -23.71
N ASP A 131 3.78 1.29 -24.47
CA ASP A 131 3.81 2.71 -24.83
C ASP A 131 3.31 3.53 -23.62
N ALA A 132 4.20 4.25 -22.95
CA ALA A 132 3.86 5.05 -21.77
C ALA A 132 2.87 6.18 -22.08
N ASP A 133 2.78 6.65 -23.34
CA ASP A 133 1.82 7.68 -23.75
C ASP A 133 0.46 7.08 -24.12
N LYS A 134 0.40 5.75 -24.37
CA LYS A 134 -0.81 5.00 -24.75
C LYS A 134 -0.77 3.60 -24.14
N PRO A 135 -0.87 3.50 -22.80
CA PRO A 135 -0.73 2.22 -22.14
C PRO A 135 -1.85 1.28 -22.57
N GLU A 136 -1.49 0.02 -22.79
CA GLU A 136 -2.43 -1.05 -23.09
C GLU A 136 -2.49 -1.97 -21.86
N TYR A 137 -3.70 -2.23 -21.38
CA TYR A 137 -3.93 -3.09 -20.23
C TYR A 137 -4.69 -4.34 -20.64
N TYR A 138 -4.27 -5.49 -20.14
CA TYR A 138 -4.86 -6.78 -20.39
C TYR A 138 -5.49 -7.29 -19.09
N ALA A 139 -6.72 -7.82 -19.17
CA ALA A 139 -7.40 -8.39 -18.02
C ALA A 139 -8.25 -9.59 -18.45
N VAL A 140 -8.55 -10.47 -17.50
CA VAL A 140 -9.57 -11.51 -17.63
C VAL A 140 -10.71 -11.12 -16.70
N VAL A 141 -11.89 -10.89 -17.26
CA VAL A 141 -13.06 -10.41 -16.52
C VAL A 141 -14.22 -11.37 -16.66
N PRO A 142 -15.18 -11.41 -15.69
CA PRO A 142 -16.37 -12.25 -15.81
C PRO A 142 -17.18 -11.97 -17.09
N ALA A 143 -17.90 -12.99 -17.59
CA ALA A 143 -18.73 -12.84 -18.80
C ALA A 143 -19.83 -11.75 -18.69
N ASP A 144 -20.25 -11.43 -17.47
CA ASP A 144 -21.22 -10.38 -17.14
C ASP A 144 -20.57 -9.07 -16.64
N PHE A 145 -19.26 -8.90 -16.87
CA PHE A 145 -18.52 -7.70 -16.45
C PHE A 145 -19.13 -6.41 -17.01
N ASN A 146 -19.33 -5.44 -16.11
CA ASN A 146 -19.83 -4.13 -16.47
C ASN A 146 -18.66 -3.22 -16.90
N PHE A 147 -18.42 -3.16 -18.21
CA PHE A 147 -17.31 -2.39 -18.78
C PHE A 147 -17.40 -0.90 -18.41
N PRO A 148 -16.31 -0.30 -17.89
CA PRO A 148 -16.23 1.15 -17.73
C PRO A 148 -16.19 1.84 -19.10
N ASP A 149 -16.43 3.17 -19.11
CA ASP A 149 -16.37 4.00 -20.32
C ASP A 149 -14.92 4.23 -20.78
N VAL A 150 -14.29 3.15 -21.21
CA VAL A 150 -12.89 3.05 -21.66
C VAL A 150 -12.89 2.21 -22.93
N SER A 151 -12.12 2.62 -23.95
CA SER A 151 -12.00 1.84 -25.18
C SER A 151 -11.42 0.46 -24.90
N TYR A 152 -12.07 -0.60 -25.40
CA TYR A 152 -11.63 -1.97 -25.21
C TYR A 152 -11.80 -2.83 -26.48
N GLU A 153 -11.04 -3.92 -26.53
CA GLU A 153 -11.09 -4.95 -27.56
C GLU A 153 -11.24 -6.31 -26.88
N LEU A 154 -12.31 -7.04 -27.20
CA LEU A 154 -12.48 -8.43 -26.81
C LEU A 154 -11.51 -9.27 -27.64
N LEU A 155 -10.52 -9.88 -26.99
CA LEU A 155 -9.55 -10.75 -27.65
C LEU A 155 -10.09 -12.17 -27.79
N GLU A 156 -10.71 -12.71 -26.74
CA GLU A 156 -11.21 -14.09 -26.75
C GLU A 156 -12.28 -14.34 -25.67
N GLU A 157 -13.24 -15.22 -25.99
CA GLU A 157 -14.18 -15.80 -25.02
C GLU A 157 -13.56 -17.04 -24.36
N LEU A 158 -13.58 -17.09 -23.04
CA LEU A 158 -12.94 -18.15 -22.25
C LEU A 158 -13.95 -19.02 -21.50
N HIS A 159 -13.55 -20.26 -21.25
CA HIS A 159 -14.20 -21.19 -20.33
C HIS A 159 -13.21 -21.58 -19.22
N LEU A 160 -13.34 -20.95 -18.05
CA LEU A 160 -12.50 -21.11 -16.86
C LEU A 160 -13.31 -21.69 -15.68
N ARG A 161 -13.95 -22.85 -15.86
CA ARG A 161 -14.60 -23.61 -14.78
C ARG A 161 -13.87 -24.91 -14.51
N ASN A 162 -13.25 -24.99 -13.33
CA ASN A 162 -12.15 -25.90 -13.02
C ASN A 162 -12.51 -27.23 -12.34
N GLN A 163 -13.73 -27.73 -12.54
CA GLN A 163 -14.14 -28.98 -11.90
C GLN A 163 -13.86 -30.21 -12.78
N ASP A 164 -13.52 -30.01 -14.05
CA ASP A 164 -13.27 -31.08 -15.01
C ASP A 164 -11.83 -31.05 -15.52
N SER A 165 -10.96 -31.76 -14.80
CA SER A 165 -9.54 -31.87 -15.12
C SER A 165 -9.27 -32.58 -16.45
N ALA A 166 -10.13 -33.54 -16.80
CA ALA A 166 -10.00 -34.30 -18.04
C ALA A 166 -10.30 -33.43 -19.26
N LEU A 167 -11.25 -32.51 -19.14
CA LEU A 167 -11.60 -31.56 -20.19
C LEU A 167 -10.44 -30.63 -20.56
N TYR A 168 -9.82 -29.98 -19.56
CA TYR A 168 -8.65 -29.12 -19.83
C TYR A 168 -7.48 -29.94 -20.34
N TRP A 169 -7.19 -31.07 -19.71
CA TRP A 169 -6.13 -31.97 -20.18
C TRP A 169 -6.27 -32.32 -21.67
N ARG A 170 -7.51 -32.62 -22.09
CA ARG A 170 -7.80 -32.92 -23.50
C ARG A 170 -7.61 -31.70 -24.40
N SER A 171 -8.06 -30.52 -23.96
CA SER A 171 -7.89 -29.29 -24.74
C SER A 171 -6.41 -28.93 -24.94
N PHE A 172 -5.59 -29.04 -23.91
CA PHE A 172 -4.14 -28.83 -24.02
C PHE A 172 -3.48 -29.84 -24.97
N THR A 173 -3.89 -31.11 -24.91
CA THR A 173 -3.38 -32.15 -25.80
C THR A 173 -3.72 -31.87 -27.27
N ASN A 174 -4.93 -31.35 -27.56
CA ASN A 174 -5.34 -30.99 -28.92
C ASN A 174 -4.46 -29.88 -29.53
N HIS A 175 -3.88 -29.02 -28.69
CA HIS A 175 -2.96 -27.96 -29.09
C HIS A 175 -1.48 -28.35 -29.06
N HIS A 176 -1.17 -29.63 -28.83
CA HIS A 176 0.21 -30.13 -28.69
C HIS A 176 1.02 -29.41 -27.61
N LEU A 177 0.35 -28.97 -26.53
CA LEU A 177 1.01 -28.38 -25.38
C LEU A 177 1.54 -29.48 -24.45
N ASP A 178 2.76 -29.30 -23.96
CA ASP A 178 3.45 -30.22 -23.06
C ASP A 178 2.88 -30.17 -21.63
N GLU A 179 2.97 -31.27 -20.88
CA GLU A 179 2.63 -31.37 -19.44
C GLU A 179 3.27 -30.25 -18.60
N THR A 180 4.49 -29.86 -18.93
CA THR A 180 5.24 -28.80 -18.26
C THR A 180 4.66 -27.38 -18.45
N VAL A 181 3.73 -27.21 -19.38
CA VAL A 181 2.97 -25.97 -19.67
C VAL A 181 1.54 -26.05 -19.10
N PHE A 182 1.11 -27.24 -18.66
CA PHE A 182 -0.22 -27.53 -18.14
C PHE A 182 -0.41 -26.99 -16.71
N SER A 183 -0.61 -25.67 -16.57
CA SER A 183 -0.93 -25.05 -15.29
C SER A 183 -2.38 -24.58 -15.26
N TYR A 184 -3.14 -25.00 -14.26
CA TYR A 184 -4.47 -24.45 -13.96
C TYR A 184 -4.80 -24.61 -12.48
N ILE A 185 -5.73 -23.80 -12.01
CA ILE A 185 -6.22 -23.83 -10.64
C ILE A 185 -7.41 -24.77 -10.56
N HIS A 186 -7.35 -25.76 -9.67
CA HIS A 186 -8.46 -26.64 -9.30
C HIS A 186 -9.10 -26.17 -7.98
N LYS A 187 -10.39 -25.84 -7.97
CA LYS A 187 -11.10 -25.51 -6.73
C LYS A 187 -11.45 -26.82 -6.02
N VAL A 188 -10.83 -27.04 -4.87
CA VAL A 188 -11.17 -28.15 -4.00
C VAL A 188 -12.41 -27.74 -3.19
N GLN A 189 -13.43 -28.59 -3.13
CA GLN A 189 -14.62 -28.33 -2.31
C GLN A 189 -14.17 -28.12 -0.86
N GLU A 190 -14.47 -26.97 -0.26
CA GLU A 190 -14.08 -26.71 1.12
C GLU A 190 -14.79 -27.68 2.06
N GLU A 191 -14.03 -28.55 2.71
CA GLU A 191 -14.47 -29.16 3.96
C GLU A 191 -14.54 -28.02 4.99
N PRO A 192 -15.71 -27.74 5.61
CA PRO A 192 -15.84 -26.66 6.57
C PRO A 192 -14.84 -26.87 7.70
N CYS A 193 -14.09 -25.83 8.04
CA CYS A 193 -13.21 -25.83 9.20
C CYS A 193 -14.03 -26.24 10.44
N PRO A 194 -13.75 -27.39 11.08
CA PRO A 194 -14.45 -27.75 12.30
C PRO A 194 -14.20 -26.68 13.36
N PRO A 195 -15.18 -26.35 14.22
CA PRO A 195 -15.07 -25.31 15.25
C PRO A 195 -14.12 -25.70 16.43
N ALA A 196 -13.05 -26.44 16.16
CA ALA A 196 -12.15 -27.02 17.16
C ALA A 196 -10.68 -26.61 16.97
N CYS A 197 -10.41 -25.35 16.60
CA CYS A 197 -9.09 -24.73 16.85
C CYS A 197 -8.86 -24.40 18.34
N SER A 198 -9.63 -24.99 19.25
CA SER A 198 -9.36 -25.01 20.68
C SER A 198 -9.57 -26.43 21.21
N SER A 199 -8.52 -26.95 21.86
CA SER A 199 -8.43 -28.22 22.59
C SER A 199 -8.47 -29.54 21.78
N GLY A 200 -7.27 -30.08 21.58
CA GLY A 200 -6.90 -31.50 21.47
C GLY A 200 -7.93 -32.53 20.99
N GLY A 201 -7.74 -33.04 19.77
CA GLY A 201 -8.35 -34.29 19.31
C GLY A 201 -8.30 -34.45 17.79
N SER A 202 -7.52 -35.40 17.30
CA SER A 202 -7.23 -35.61 15.87
C SER A 202 -8.41 -36.21 15.08
N SER A 203 -8.79 -35.55 13.99
CA SER A 203 -9.31 -36.15 12.76
C SER A 203 -8.86 -35.25 11.60
N GLY A 204 -8.03 -35.80 10.71
CA GLY A 204 -6.98 -35.06 10.01
C GLY A 204 -7.30 -34.44 8.66
N SER A 205 -6.61 -33.32 8.37
CA SER A 205 -6.36 -32.77 7.03
C SER A 205 -5.26 -31.68 6.98
N SER A 206 -4.58 -31.38 8.11
CA SER A 206 -3.52 -30.36 8.16
C SER A 206 -2.50 -30.56 9.28
N SER A 207 -1.33 -29.93 9.14
CA SER A 207 -0.32 -29.78 10.21
C SER A 207 -0.05 -28.29 10.53
N SER A 208 0.76 -28.01 11.55
CA SER A 208 1.28 -26.64 11.78
C SER A 208 2.30 -26.29 10.69
N GLY A 209 2.12 -25.13 10.08
CA GLY A 209 2.99 -24.51 9.08
C GLY A 209 3.91 -23.45 9.69
N PRO A 210 4.65 -22.71 8.83
CA PRO A 210 5.55 -21.66 9.29
C PRO A 210 4.76 -20.58 10.04
N GLY A 211 5.33 -20.02 11.11
CA GLY A 211 4.66 -18.99 11.92
C GLY A 211 3.44 -19.49 12.72
N GLY A 212 3.22 -20.81 12.79
CA GLY A 212 2.00 -21.38 13.41
C GLY A 212 0.79 -21.40 12.48
N CYS A 213 0.96 -21.03 11.20
CA CYS A 213 -0.11 -20.98 10.21
C CYS A 213 -0.60 -22.36 9.78
N TYR A 214 -1.77 -22.41 9.16
CA TYR A 214 -2.32 -23.65 8.58
C TYR A 214 -1.43 -24.17 7.44
N LYS A 215 -0.99 -25.44 7.51
CA LYS A 215 -0.29 -26.15 6.41
C LYS A 215 -1.21 -27.24 5.82
N PRO A 216 -1.72 -27.06 4.58
CA PRO A 216 -2.41 -28.12 3.86
C PRO A 216 -1.49 -29.33 3.64
N PHE A 217 -2.01 -30.56 3.69
CA PHE A 217 -1.22 -31.73 3.25
C PHE A 217 -0.96 -31.74 1.74
N ASP A 218 -1.90 -31.19 0.97
CA ASP A 218 -1.78 -31.03 -0.46
C ASP A 218 -0.66 -30.02 -0.79
N LYS A 219 0.42 -30.50 -1.42
CA LYS A 219 1.63 -29.70 -1.69
C LYS A 219 1.43 -28.65 -2.77
N SER A 220 0.45 -28.85 -3.65
CA SER A 220 0.08 -27.93 -4.72
C SER A 220 -0.92 -26.87 -4.30
N ARG A 221 -1.39 -26.88 -3.03
CA ARG A 221 -2.30 -25.86 -2.50
C ARG A 221 -1.51 -24.77 -1.77
N PRO A 222 -1.38 -23.55 -2.31
CA PRO A 222 -0.58 -22.51 -1.71
C PRO A 222 -1.07 -22.11 -0.32
N ALA A 223 -0.15 -22.06 0.64
CA ALA A 223 -0.42 -21.56 1.98
C ALA A 223 0.89 -21.15 2.64
N GLY A 224 0.82 -20.21 3.58
CA GLY A 224 2.03 -19.71 4.19
C GLY A 224 1.82 -18.54 5.14
N VAL A 225 2.93 -17.90 5.47
CA VAL A 225 3.01 -16.71 6.32
C VAL A 225 3.80 -15.61 5.62
N ILE A 226 3.34 -14.37 5.79
CA ILE A 226 4.05 -13.15 5.37
C ILE A 226 4.44 -12.39 6.62
N GLU A 227 5.72 -12.06 6.72
CA GLU A 227 6.32 -11.42 7.88
C GLU A 227 7.17 -10.22 7.46
N VAL A 228 7.33 -9.28 8.38
CA VAL A 228 8.23 -8.12 8.27
C VAL A 228 9.15 -8.09 9.48
N ASN A 229 10.41 -7.73 9.28
CA ASN A 229 11.32 -7.48 10.39
C ASN A 229 11.03 -6.10 10.97
N ASP A 230 10.57 -6.07 12.22
CA ASP A 230 10.57 -4.86 13.02
C ASP A 230 11.94 -4.75 13.70
N SER A 231 12.68 -3.68 13.41
CA SER A 231 14.06 -3.48 13.88
C SER A 231 14.19 -3.44 15.40
N GLU A 232 13.13 -3.06 16.12
CA GLU A 232 13.11 -2.98 17.57
C GLU A 232 12.51 -4.24 18.21
N LEU A 233 11.55 -4.86 17.55
CA LEU A 233 10.73 -5.95 18.11
C LEU A 233 10.94 -7.33 17.46
N GLY A 234 11.77 -7.39 16.42
CA GLY A 234 12.03 -8.58 15.61
C GLY A 234 10.90 -8.90 14.62
N ILE A 235 10.82 -10.16 14.21
CA ILE A 235 9.85 -10.58 13.19
C ILE A 235 8.39 -10.36 13.67
N ARG A 236 7.58 -9.75 12.80
CA ARG A 236 6.14 -9.47 13.00
C ARG A 236 5.32 -9.93 11.79
N PRO A 237 4.06 -10.35 11.98
CA PRO A 237 3.19 -10.72 10.87
C PRO A 237 2.79 -9.51 10.03
N VAL A 238 2.63 -9.68 8.72
CA VAL A 238 2.03 -8.65 7.85
C VAL A 238 0.52 -8.89 7.77
N ARG A 239 -0.24 -7.97 8.37
CA ARG A 239 -1.68 -8.10 8.59
C ARG A 239 -2.46 -7.69 7.34
N ARG A 240 -3.39 -8.55 6.91
CA ARG A 240 -4.37 -8.25 5.85
C ARG A 240 -3.78 -7.82 4.51
N ALA A 241 -2.56 -8.22 4.19
CA ALA A 241 -1.98 -8.01 2.88
C ALA A 241 -2.68 -8.90 1.84
N LYS A 242 -2.86 -8.38 0.63
CA LYS A 242 -3.41 -9.13 -0.49
C LYS A 242 -2.32 -10.00 -1.11
N VAL A 243 -2.62 -11.27 -1.31
CA VAL A 243 -1.76 -12.26 -1.97
C VAL A 243 -2.42 -12.67 -3.27
N ILE A 244 -1.72 -12.47 -4.37
CA ILE A 244 -2.20 -12.82 -5.70
C ILE A 244 -1.45 -14.06 -6.15
N LEU A 245 -2.20 -15.10 -6.51
CA LEU A 245 -1.69 -16.40 -6.92
C LEU A 245 -2.16 -16.69 -8.34
N LYS A 246 -1.24 -16.77 -9.29
CA LYS A 246 -1.55 -16.96 -10.71
C LYS A 246 -0.99 -18.27 -11.24
N ASP A 247 -1.72 -18.90 -12.15
CA ASP A 247 -1.16 -19.92 -13.02
C ASP A 247 -0.25 -19.31 -14.11
N SER A 248 0.21 -20.11 -15.07
CA SER A 248 1.02 -19.59 -16.18
C SER A 248 0.18 -19.06 -17.36
N TRP A 249 -1.12 -18.83 -17.18
CA TRP A 249 -2.09 -18.48 -18.22
C TRP A 249 -3.08 -17.40 -17.73
N PHE A 250 -4.36 -17.76 -17.59
CA PHE A 250 -5.47 -16.83 -17.43
C PHE A 250 -6.12 -16.91 -16.04
N THR A 251 -5.83 -17.94 -15.24
CA THR A 251 -6.50 -18.10 -13.95
C THR A 251 -5.67 -17.51 -12.82
N GLU A 252 -6.36 -16.85 -11.91
CA GLU A 252 -5.79 -16.27 -10.71
C GLU A 252 -6.72 -16.44 -9.52
N GLU A 253 -6.14 -16.41 -8.33
CA GLU A 253 -6.83 -16.39 -7.06
C GLU A 253 -6.24 -15.30 -6.19
N GLU A 254 -7.12 -14.55 -5.55
CA GLU A 254 -6.74 -13.53 -4.59
C GLU A 254 -7.16 -13.99 -3.19
N VAL A 255 -6.19 -13.96 -2.27
CA VAL A 255 -6.42 -14.26 -0.87
C VAL A 255 -5.79 -13.18 -0.01
N TRP A 256 -6.13 -13.14 1.27
CA TRP A 256 -5.62 -12.14 2.21
C TRP A 256 -4.92 -12.84 3.36
N THR A 257 -3.89 -12.20 3.91
CA THR A 257 -3.36 -12.62 5.20
C THR A 257 -4.33 -12.28 6.32
N ASN A 258 -4.36 -13.08 7.38
CA ASN A 258 -5.07 -12.72 8.60
C ASN A 258 -4.19 -11.81 9.50
N ASP A 259 -4.62 -11.55 10.74
CA ASP A 259 -3.88 -10.73 11.69
C ASP A 259 -2.58 -11.42 12.19
N GLU A 260 -2.45 -12.74 12.01
CA GLU A 260 -1.22 -13.51 12.23
C GLU A 260 -0.33 -13.62 10.97
N GLY A 261 -0.67 -12.92 9.87
CA GLY A 261 0.12 -12.94 8.64
C GLY A 261 -0.05 -14.21 7.80
N CYS A 262 -0.96 -15.10 8.18
CA CYS A 262 -1.21 -16.38 7.52
C CYS A 262 -2.15 -16.21 6.32
N PHE A 263 -1.84 -16.85 5.19
CA PHE A 263 -2.73 -16.96 4.04
C PHE A 263 -2.90 -18.41 3.59
N LYS A 264 -4.00 -18.67 2.88
CA LYS A 264 -4.33 -19.99 2.34
C LYS A 264 -5.18 -19.85 1.09
N ALA A 265 -4.73 -20.47 -0.01
CA ALA A 265 -5.50 -20.57 -1.24
C ALA A 265 -6.70 -21.52 -1.09
N GLY A 266 -7.80 -21.21 -1.77
CA GLY A 266 -8.92 -22.11 -2.00
C GLY A 266 -8.60 -23.16 -3.06
N GLY A 267 -7.78 -22.81 -4.07
CA GLY A 267 -7.39 -23.69 -5.17
C GLY A 267 -6.10 -24.49 -4.93
N SER A 268 -6.01 -25.64 -5.60
CA SER A 268 -4.76 -26.36 -5.84
C SER A 268 -4.25 -26.06 -7.25
N TYR A 269 -2.94 -25.91 -7.42
CA TYR A 269 -2.33 -25.46 -8.66
C TYR A 269 -1.48 -26.57 -9.27
N SER A 270 -1.71 -26.87 -10.55
CA SER A 270 -0.82 -27.81 -11.26
C SER A 270 0.45 -27.10 -11.76
N ASN A 271 1.59 -27.79 -11.66
CA ASN A 271 2.92 -27.38 -12.09
C ASN A 271 3.46 -26.09 -11.45
N LYS A 272 3.01 -24.93 -11.93
CA LYS A 272 3.65 -23.62 -11.72
C LYS A 272 2.72 -22.65 -11.04
N VAL A 273 3.17 -22.09 -9.92
CA VAL A 273 2.46 -21.03 -9.17
C VAL A 273 3.29 -19.77 -9.16
N TRP A 274 2.68 -18.67 -9.56
CA TRP A 274 3.28 -17.35 -9.47
C TRP A 274 2.63 -16.62 -8.32
N MET A 275 3.43 -15.98 -7.48
CA MET A 275 2.95 -15.30 -6.29
C MET A 275 3.40 -13.85 -6.26
N TRP A 276 2.45 -12.97 -5.93
CA TRP A 276 2.71 -11.58 -5.58
C TRP A 276 2.11 -11.25 -4.23
N VAL A 277 2.71 -10.28 -3.55
CA VAL A 277 2.16 -9.64 -2.36
C VAL A 277 1.89 -8.19 -2.71
N LYS A 278 0.62 -7.79 -2.64
CA LYS A 278 0.14 -6.44 -2.90
C LYS A 278 -0.18 -5.79 -1.55
N PHE A 279 0.46 -4.66 -1.26
CA PHE A 279 0.30 -3.93 0.00
C PHE A 279 -0.95 -3.04 -0.04
N ALA A 280 -2.11 -3.68 -0.03
CA ALA A 280 -3.41 -3.03 -0.01
C ALA A 280 -4.45 -3.91 0.70
N ASN A 281 -5.40 -3.26 1.38
CA ASN A 281 -6.56 -3.88 2.02
C ASN A 281 -7.76 -2.92 2.04
N GLU A 282 -8.82 -3.27 2.75
CA GLU A 282 -10.04 -2.46 2.87
C GLU A 282 -9.84 -1.10 3.54
N LYS A 283 -8.75 -0.94 4.31
CA LYS A 283 -8.43 0.28 5.05
C LYS A 283 -7.51 1.20 4.27
N ALA A 284 -6.52 0.66 3.57
CA ALA A 284 -5.53 1.46 2.84
C ALA A 284 -4.91 0.74 1.64
N SER A 285 -4.54 1.52 0.64
CA SER A 285 -3.68 1.15 -0.49
C SER A 285 -2.34 1.87 -0.37
N ILE A 286 -1.25 1.13 -0.19
CA ILE A 286 0.09 1.71 -0.05
C ILE A 286 0.76 1.80 -1.42
N ARG A 287 1.21 2.99 -1.81
CA ARG A 287 1.80 3.27 -3.12
C ARG A 287 3.20 3.84 -2.98
N SER A 288 4.04 3.60 -3.99
CA SER A 288 5.36 4.24 -4.08
C SER A 288 5.77 4.39 -5.53
N ALA A 289 6.54 5.43 -5.84
CA ALA A 289 7.04 5.68 -7.18
C ALA A 289 8.56 5.49 -7.23
N ALA A 290 9.02 4.72 -8.22
CA ALA A 290 10.43 4.35 -8.31
C ALA A 290 11.34 5.44 -8.87
N ALA A 291 10.81 6.26 -9.78
CA ALA A 291 11.53 7.36 -10.44
C ALA A 291 10.95 8.75 -10.13
N GLY A 292 10.20 8.87 -9.02
CA GLY A 292 9.53 10.11 -8.63
C GLY A 292 8.41 10.55 -9.59
N ALA A 293 8.18 11.85 -9.65
CA ALA A 293 7.10 12.58 -10.34
C ALA A 293 6.80 12.19 -11.81
N ARG A 294 7.77 11.59 -12.52
CA ARG A 294 7.66 11.31 -13.97
C ARG A 294 6.94 10.01 -14.27
N SER A 295 6.75 9.17 -13.25
CA SER A 295 6.09 7.88 -13.39
C SER A 295 4.67 7.93 -12.83
N VAL A 296 3.86 8.87 -13.33
CA VAL A 296 2.46 9.11 -12.92
C VAL A 296 1.64 7.81 -12.91
N PHE A 297 1.96 6.84 -13.77
CA PHE A 297 1.35 5.51 -13.78
C PHE A 297 1.76 4.61 -12.60
N GLN A 298 3.00 4.72 -12.09
CA GLN A 298 3.41 4.03 -10.86
C GLN A 298 2.66 4.56 -9.62
N TRP A 299 2.02 5.72 -9.72
CA TRP A 299 1.21 6.29 -8.65
C TRP A 299 -0.20 5.68 -8.62
N MET A 300 -0.58 4.92 -9.66
CA MET A 300 -1.93 4.36 -9.82
C MET A 300 -2.09 2.90 -9.38
N GLU A 301 -1.01 2.20 -9.07
CA GLU A 301 -1.06 0.85 -8.50
C GLU A 301 -0.42 0.82 -7.10
N PRO A 302 -1.00 0.07 -6.14
CA PRO A 302 -0.34 -0.22 -4.89
C PRO A 302 0.99 -0.97 -5.11
N VAL A 303 1.91 -0.83 -4.16
CA VAL A 303 3.19 -1.55 -4.16
C VAL A 303 2.90 -3.05 -4.23
N LYS A 304 3.53 -3.72 -5.19
CA LYS A 304 3.34 -5.13 -5.50
C LYS A 304 4.69 -5.82 -5.62
N ASP A 305 5.04 -6.68 -4.67
CA ASP A 305 6.24 -7.50 -4.71
C ASP A 305 5.96 -8.80 -5.49
N TYR A 306 6.75 -9.06 -6.54
CA TYR A 306 6.77 -10.36 -7.18
C TYR A 306 7.62 -11.33 -6.34
N VAL A 307 6.95 -12.14 -5.53
CA VAL A 307 7.60 -13.08 -4.60
C VAL A 307 8.42 -14.11 -5.37
N GLY A 308 7.85 -14.69 -6.41
CA GLY A 308 8.53 -15.63 -7.28
C GLY A 308 7.59 -16.57 -8.03
N LYS A 309 8.21 -17.51 -8.74
CA LYS A 309 7.56 -18.61 -9.45
C LYS A 309 8.02 -19.92 -8.86
N PHE A 310 7.07 -20.70 -8.38
CA PHE A 310 7.31 -21.99 -7.74
C PHE A 310 6.87 -23.13 -8.65
N ASP A 311 7.57 -24.25 -8.52
CA ASP A 311 7.37 -25.48 -9.28
C ASP A 311 7.05 -26.58 -8.26
N GLU A 312 5.87 -27.19 -8.36
CA GLU A 312 5.36 -28.13 -7.35
C GLU A 312 6.29 -29.33 -7.10
N ASP A 313 7.01 -29.76 -8.15
CA ASP A 313 7.94 -30.89 -8.11
C ASP A 313 9.25 -30.55 -7.36
N LYS A 314 9.54 -29.26 -7.20
CA LYS A 314 10.80 -28.76 -6.60
C LYS A 314 10.58 -28.10 -5.25
N THR A 315 9.43 -27.44 -5.07
CA THR A 315 9.16 -26.61 -3.91
C THR A 315 7.69 -26.70 -3.50
N PRO A 316 7.37 -27.34 -2.36
CA PRO A 316 6.00 -27.39 -1.85
C PRO A 316 5.49 -25.96 -1.55
N VAL A 317 4.42 -25.54 -2.22
CA VAL A 317 3.83 -24.20 -2.06
C VAL A 317 2.88 -24.10 -0.87
N ASN A 318 2.61 -25.22 -0.20
CA ASN A 318 1.73 -25.32 0.96
C ASN A 318 2.35 -24.87 2.29
N ALA A 319 3.60 -24.39 2.28
CA ALA A 319 4.31 -23.96 3.49
C ALA A 319 5.29 -22.80 3.19
N LEU A 320 4.81 -21.79 2.48
CA LEU A 320 5.60 -20.61 2.09
C LEU A 320 5.85 -19.69 3.29
N ARG A 321 7.04 -19.09 3.33
CA ARG A 321 7.41 -18.07 4.31
C ARG A 321 8.07 -16.90 3.60
N VAL A 322 7.40 -15.76 3.56
CA VAL A 322 7.91 -14.53 2.93
C VAL A 322 8.32 -13.55 4.03
N ARG A 323 9.54 -13.02 3.94
CA ARG A 323 10.08 -12.06 4.92
C ARG A 323 10.59 -10.79 4.24
N TYR A 324 10.05 -9.66 4.68
CA TYR A 324 10.54 -8.33 4.33
C TYR A 324 11.50 -7.84 5.42
N MET A 325 12.80 -7.79 5.09
CA MET A 325 13.83 -7.38 6.04
C MET A 325 14.16 -5.89 5.87
N ASP A 326 14.58 -5.28 6.96
CA ASP A 326 15.09 -3.90 7.06
C ASP A 326 16.50 -3.74 6.46
N GLY A 327 17.15 -4.83 6.02
CA GLY A 327 18.56 -4.87 5.57
C GLY A 327 18.87 -4.31 4.18
N GLY A 328 17.93 -3.60 3.53
CA GLY A 328 18.16 -2.94 2.24
C GLY A 328 18.77 -1.54 2.42
N GLY A 329 19.63 -1.10 1.49
CA GLY A 329 20.06 0.30 1.48
C GLY A 329 18.86 1.24 1.36
N LYS A 330 18.84 2.34 2.13
CA LYS A 330 17.77 3.36 2.09
C LYS A 330 17.38 3.72 0.66
N GLY A 331 16.09 3.62 0.36
CA GLY A 331 15.51 3.89 -0.96
C GLY A 331 15.58 2.73 -1.97
N SER A 332 16.17 1.58 -1.61
CA SER A 332 16.11 0.37 -2.44
C SER A 332 14.70 -0.20 -2.53
N THR A 333 14.48 -1.10 -3.49
CA THR A 333 13.21 -1.81 -3.66
C THR A 333 12.88 -2.68 -2.45
N ALA A 334 13.88 -3.37 -1.86
CA ALA A 334 13.68 -4.15 -0.63
C ALA A 334 13.25 -3.26 0.55
N HIS A 335 13.89 -2.10 0.71
CA HIS A 335 13.52 -1.12 1.73
C HIS A 335 12.08 -0.59 1.55
N GLN A 336 11.61 -0.43 0.32
CA GLN A 336 10.20 -0.08 0.09
C GLN A 336 9.22 -1.19 0.45
N TYR A 337 9.55 -2.45 0.18
CA TYR A 337 8.65 -3.54 0.56
C TYR A 337 8.58 -3.71 2.08
N TRP A 338 9.72 -3.55 2.77
CA TRP A 338 9.76 -3.45 4.22
C TRP A 338 8.90 -2.27 4.72
N ALA A 339 9.11 -1.07 4.19
CA ALA A 339 8.34 0.11 4.59
C ALA A 339 6.85 -0.05 4.29
N ALA A 340 6.48 -0.65 3.14
CA ALA A 340 5.09 -0.91 2.77
C ALA A 340 4.41 -1.87 3.75
N ALA A 341 5.11 -2.94 4.14
CA ALA A 341 4.64 -3.89 5.13
C ALA A 341 4.44 -3.22 6.50
N THR A 342 5.42 -2.41 6.94
CA THR A 342 5.36 -1.67 8.20
C THR A 342 4.20 -0.67 8.20
N VAL A 343 4.07 0.18 7.18
CA VAL A 343 2.99 1.18 7.05
C VAL A 343 1.61 0.49 7.02
N LEU A 344 1.45 -0.61 6.27
CA LEU A 344 0.18 -1.35 6.22
C LEU A 344 -0.22 -1.92 7.59
N ASN A 345 0.75 -2.43 8.35
CA ASN A 345 0.53 -2.88 9.73
C ASN A 345 0.13 -1.71 10.63
N THR A 346 0.82 -0.57 10.53
CA THR A 346 0.55 0.64 11.32
C THR A 346 -0.88 1.15 11.11
N VAL A 347 -1.41 1.08 9.87
CA VAL A 347 -2.82 1.39 9.60
C VAL A 347 -3.74 0.49 10.42
N SER A 348 -3.48 -0.81 10.47
CA SER A 348 -4.30 -1.73 11.27
C SER A 348 -4.18 -1.46 12.77
N GLU A 349 -2.96 -1.20 13.25
CA GLU A 349 -2.68 -0.87 14.64
C GLU A 349 -3.37 0.44 15.08
N PHE A 350 -3.36 1.49 14.24
CA PHE A 350 -4.06 2.73 14.52
C PHE A 350 -5.56 2.48 14.71
N HIS A 351 -6.18 1.69 13.83
CA HIS A 351 -7.60 1.35 13.96
C HIS A 351 -7.90 0.61 15.27
N ASP A 352 -7.00 -0.29 15.69
CA ASP A 352 -7.16 -1.05 16.94
C ASP A 352 -7.04 -0.13 18.17
N PHE A 353 -6.08 0.81 18.18
CA PHE A 353 -5.93 1.79 19.26
C PHE A 353 -7.05 2.84 19.27
N ALA A 354 -7.46 3.34 18.10
CA ALA A 354 -8.56 4.28 18.00
C ALA A 354 -9.86 3.71 18.57
N ALA A 355 -10.11 2.41 18.33
CA ALA A 355 -11.25 1.71 18.90
C ALA A 355 -11.15 1.56 20.44
N GLN A 356 -9.94 1.34 20.97
CA GLN A 356 -9.71 1.25 22.42
C GLN A 356 -9.89 2.61 23.12
N ASP A 357 -9.40 3.67 22.49
CA ASP A 357 -9.44 5.04 23.01
C ASP A 357 -10.80 5.73 22.80
N GLY A 358 -11.69 5.10 22.04
CA GLY A 358 -13.02 5.62 21.73
C GLY A 358 -13.00 6.82 20.78
N ILE A 359 -11.95 6.98 19.99
CA ILE A 359 -11.82 8.05 18.98
C ILE A 359 -12.21 7.53 17.59
N LEU A 360 -12.38 8.43 16.63
CA LEU A 360 -12.69 8.01 15.27
C LEU A 360 -11.43 7.45 14.59
N SER A 361 -11.49 6.23 14.07
CA SER A 361 -10.44 5.74 13.18
C SER A 361 -10.38 6.56 11.89
N PRO A 362 -9.24 6.57 11.17
CA PRO A 362 -9.14 7.15 9.84
C PRO A 362 -10.22 6.56 8.90
N PRO A 363 -10.60 7.29 7.84
CA PRO A 363 -11.46 6.75 6.79
C PRO A 363 -10.91 5.44 6.22
N HIS A 364 -11.80 4.57 5.73
CA HIS A 364 -11.39 3.39 4.97
C HIS A 364 -10.95 3.80 3.56
N ASP A 365 -10.30 2.88 2.83
CA ASP A 365 -9.78 3.10 1.47
C ASP A 365 -8.82 4.30 1.37
N LEU A 366 -7.92 4.49 2.34
CA LEU A 366 -6.90 5.53 2.27
C LEU A 366 -5.93 5.29 1.13
N ASN A 367 -5.64 6.33 0.37
CA ASN A 367 -4.58 6.34 -0.60
C ASN A 367 -3.27 6.85 0.02
N MET A 368 -2.39 5.94 0.44
CA MET A 368 -1.17 6.29 1.17
C MET A 368 0.06 6.22 0.28
N TYR A 369 0.81 7.32 0.18
CA TYR A 369 2.00 7.41 -0.66
C TYR A 369 3.26 7.40 0.18
N MET A 370 4.20 6.56 -0.24
CA MET A 370 5.51 6.45 0.39
C MET A 370 6.56 7.19 -0.42
N GLY A 371 7.16 8.20 0.22
CA GLY A 371 8.23 9.03 -0.32
C GLY A 371 9.62 8.47 -0.06
N ARG A 372 10.35 8.08 -1.11
CA ARG A 372 11.76 7.68 -0.99
C ARG A 372 12.62 8.90 -0.61
N ASN A 373 13.58 8.74 0.29
CA ASN A 373 14.55 9.79 0.68
C ASN A 373 13.93 11.02 1.37
N HIS A 374 12.78 10.84 2.02
CA HIS A 374 12.12 11.86 2.82
C HIS A 374 11.81 11.32 4.22
N VAL A 375 11.88 12.20 5.21
CA VAL A 375 11.61 11.94 6.64
C VAL A 375 10.43 12.78 7.16
N PHE A 376 9.59 13.26 6.27
CA PHE A 376 8.42 14.07 6.60
C PHE A 376 7.16 13.41 6.05
N GLY A 377 6.01 13.75 6.64
CA GLY A 377 4.69 13.34 6.20
C GLY A 377 3.80 14.55 5.91
N TYR A 378 2.63 14.27 5.35
CA TYR A 378 1.51 15.21 5.30
C TYR A 378 0.20 14.47 4.99
N SER A 379 -0.93 15.02 5.43
CA SER A 379 -2.24 14.38 5.31
C SER A 379 -3.24 15.28 4.56
N LEU A 380 -3.21 15.24 3.23
CA LEU A 380 -4.06 16.08 2.37
C LEU A 380 -5.53 15.63 2.35
N MET A 381 -5.79 14.34 2.58
CA MET A 381 -7.11 13.73 2.45
C MET A 381 -7.76 13.99 1.09
N ALA A 382 -6.92 14.04 0.04
CA ALA A 382 -7.31 14.55 -1.26
C ALA A 382 -8.45 13.72 -1.90
N ARG A 383 -8.42 12.39 -1.83
CA ARG A 383 -9.49 11.56 -2.41
C ARG A 383 -10.75 11.50 -1.53
N LYS A 384 -10.65 11.92 -0.25
CA LYS A 384 -11.80 11.96 0.67
C LYS A 384 -12.61 13.25 0.57
N GLY A 385 -12.05 14.31 -0.01
CA GLY A 385 -12.80 15.52 -0.25
C GLY A 385 -12.09 16.66 -0.96
N SER A 386 -10.92 16.46 -1.60
CA SER A 386 -10.14 17.54 -2.23
C SER A 386 -11.05 18.53 -2.96
N SER A 387 -11.04 19.76 -2.50
CA SER A 387 -11.76 20.82 -3.19
C SER A 387 -10.84 21.46 -4.23
N PRO A 388 -11.43 22.16 -5.23
CA PRO A 388 -10.68 23.03 -6.13
C PRO A 388 -9.73 24.01 -5.42
N GLY A 389 -10.00 24.39 -4.16
CA GLY A 389 -9.17 25.29 -3.38
C GLY A 389 -7.80 24.72 -3.04
N MET A 390 -7.73 23.46 -2.60
CA MET A 390 -6.47 22.78 -2.28
C MET A 390 -5.62 22.56 -3.54
N ALA A 391 -6.26 22.11 -4.62
CA ALA A 391 -5.61 21.95 -5.92
C ALA A 391 -5.07 23.29 -6.43
N SER A 392 -5.86 24.36 -6.31
CA SER A 392 -5.43 25.72 -6.68
C SER A 392 -4.22 26.15 -5.86
N ALA A 393 -4.24 25.98 -4.54
CA ALA A 393 -3.12 26.33 -3.66
C ALA A 393 -1.83 25.65 -4.13
N LEU A 394 -1.84 24.32 -4.29
CA LEU A 394 -0.68 23.56 -4.76
C LEU A 394 -0.18 24.05 -6.13
N ILE A 395 -1.07 24.35 -7.07
CA ILE A 395 -0.68 24.77 -8.41
C ILE A 395 -0.05 26.16 -8.39
N THR A 396 -0.58 27.08 -7.59
CA THR A 396 -0.10 28.46 -7.54
C THR A 396 1.12 28.64 -6.65
N SER A 397 1.30 27.79 -5.64
CA SER A 397 2.42 27.87 -4.69
C SER A 397 3.77 27.59 -5.33
N THR A 398 4.80 28.25 -4.81
CA THR A 398 6.20 28.00 -5.16
C THR A 398 6.58 26.57 -4.76
N PRO A 399 7.25 25.77 -5.64
CA PRO A 399 7.74 24.46 -5.25
C PRO A 399 8.90 24.61 -4.26
N GLN A 400 8.57 24.64 -2.97
CA GLN A 400 9.49 24.79 -1.85
C GLN A 400 9.02 23.88 -0.70
N GLY A 401 9.94 23.56 0.21
CA GLY A 401 9.63 22.79 1.41
C GLY A 401 9.17 21.36 1.16
N ASN A 402 8.32 20.86 2.07
CA ASN A 402 7.81 19.49 2.07
C ASN A 402 6.90 19.21 0.85
N TYR A 403 6.19 20.22 0.35
CA TYR A 403 5.29 20.08 -0.80
C TYR A 403 5.98 20.24 -2.16
N ALA A 404 7.28 20.59 -2.21
CA ALA A 404 7.99 20.91 -3.45
C ALA A 404 7.87 19.84 -4.54
N LEU A 405 8.04 18.57 -4.19
CA LEU A 405 7.94 17.46 -5.15
C LEU A 405 6.52 17.27 -5.66
N LEU A 406 5.52 17.36 -4.79
CA LEU A 406 4.12 17.25 -5.19
C LEU A 406 3.74 18.39 -6.15
N ILE A 407 4.06 19.64 -5.79
CA ILE A 407 3.81 20.83 -6.62
C ILE A 407 4.54 20.69 -7.97
N GLY A 408 5.81 20.29 -7.96
CA GLY A 408 6.58 20.07 -9.18
C GLY A 408 5.97 19.00 -10.08
N SER A 409 5.49 17.90 -9.50
CA SER A 409 4.83 16.80 -10.20
C SER A 409 3.52 17.25 -10.84
N LEU A 410 2.69 17.98 -10.10
CA LEU A 410 1.41 18.50 -10.59
C LEU A 410 1.62 19.50 -11.73
N ARG A 411 2.58 20.42 -11.60
CA ARG A 411 2.91 21.38 -12.67
C ARG A 411 3.46 20.69 -13.91
N TYR A 412 4.30 19.67 -13.73
CA TYR A 412 4.79 18.86 -14.84
C TYR A 412 3.64 18.11 -15.53
N GLY A 413 2.74 17.49 -14.76
CA GLY A 413 1.54 16.84 -15.25
C GLY A 413 0.64 17.78 -16.05
N LEU A 414 0.36 18.97 -15.54
CA LEU A 414 -0.44 20.00 -16.24
C LEU A 414 0.21 20.48 -17.54
N SER A 415 1.55 20.40 -17.65
CA SER A 415 2.25 20.71 -18.90
C SER A 415 2.11 19.61 -19.96
N GLN A 416 1.70 18.40 -19.56
CA GLN A 416 1.37 17.32 -20.49
C GLN A 416 -0.07 17.52 -20.98
N THR A 417 -0.25 17.76 -22.28
CA THR A 417 -1.52 18.17 -22.90
C THR A 417 -2.67 17.15 -22.80
N TRP A 418 -2.43 15.97 -22.21
CA TRP A 418 -3.41 14.88 -22.04
C TRP A 418 -3.86 14.68 -20.59
N LEU A 419 -3.35 15.46 -19.63
CA LEU A 419 -3.73 15.38 -18.21
C LEU A 419 -4.59 16.59 -17.81
N GLY A 420 -5.86 16.35 -17.50
CA GLY A 420 -6.74 17.35 -16.93
C GLY A 420 -6.38 17.67 -15.47
N LEU A 421 -6.79 18.86 -14.99
CA LEU A 421 -6.64 19.23 -13.58
C LEU A 421 -7.35 18.23 -12.65
N SER A 422 -8.53 17.75 -13.05
CA SER A 422 -9.30 16.71 -12.35
C SER A 422 -8.53 15.39 -12.21
N ALA A 423 -7.85 14.96 -13.28
CA ALA A 423 -7.00 13.77 -13.28
C ALA A 423 -5.85 13.87 -12.28
N LEU A 424 -5.23 15.04 -12.19
CA LEU A 424 -4.07 15.25 -11.33
C LEU A 424 -4.44 15.33 -9.86
N VAL A 425 -5.56 15.96 -9.53
CA VAL A 425 -6.09 16.02 -8.16
C VAL A 425 -6.46 14.64 -7.64
N SER A 426 -7.03 13.78 -8.49
CA SER A 426 -7.39 12.41 -8.13
C SER A 426 -6.18 11.47 -7.93
N LEU A 427 -4.99 11.87 -8.39
CA LEU A 427 -3.72 11.19 -8.10
C LEU A 427 -3.02 11.70 -6.84
N MET A 428 -3.54 12.74 -6.19
CA MET A 428 -2.97 13.20 -4.94
C MET A 428 -3.20 12.15 -3.84
N PRO A 429 -2.22 11.97 -2.94
CA PRO A 429 -2.41 11.07 -1.80
C PRO A 429 -3.46 11.60 -0.83
N ASP A 430 -4.10 10.70 -0.11
CA ASP A 430 -4.79 11.07 1.13
C ASP A 430 -3.75 11.33 2.22
N VAL A 431 -2.75 10.46 2.31
CA VAL A 431 -1.65 10.56 3.29
C VAL A 431 -0.33 10.30 2.59
N TYR A 432 0.68 11.10 2.90
CA TYR A 432 2.06 10.91 2.47
C TYR A 432 2.94 10.60 3.67
N VAL A 433 3.78 9.58 3.54
CA VAL A 433 4.74 9.16 4.56
C VAL A 433 6.12 9.06 3.92
N GLY A 434 7.07 9.84 4.43
CA GLY A 434 8.48 9.68 4.10
C GLY A 434 9.02 8.39 4.69
N ILE A 435 9.68 7.57 3.87
CA ILE A 435 10.18 6.25 4.31
C ILE A 435 11.68 6.22 4.59
N ASP A 436 12.38 7.36 4.64
CA ASP A 436 13.83 7.41 4.83
C ASP A 436 14.28 7.18 6.30
N TYR A 437 13.78 6.10 6.89
CA TYR A 437 14.07 5.65 8.25
C TYR A 437 14.77 4.30 8.22
N ASN A 438 15.66 4.07 9.19
CA ASN A 438 16.26 2.75 9.39
C ASN A 438 15.53 1.94 10.47
N ASN A 439 14.66 2.60 11.24
CA ASN A 439 14.05 2.09 12.44
C ASN A 439 12.53 2.03 12.25
N SER A 440 11.92 0.95 12.73
CA SER A 440 10.50 0.67 12.55
C SER A 440 9.69 1.59 13.42
N ASP A 441 10.09 1.79 14.67
CA ASP A 441 9.43 2.70 15.61
C ASP A 441 9.35 4.14 15.09
N GLN A 442 10.42 4.69 14.51
CA GLN A 442 10.40 6.03 13.90
C GLN A 442 9.48 6.11 12.67
N LEU A 443 9.50 5.10 11.81
CA LEU A 443 8.59 5.04 10.66
C LEU A 443 7.13 4.92 11.12
N LYS A 444 6.87 4.13 12.18
CA LYS A 444 5.55 3.99 12.77
C LYS A 444 5.10 5.27 13.43
N GLN A 445 5.96 5.99 14.15
CA GLN A 445 5.62 7.27 14.78
C GLN A 445 5.15 8.27 13.75
N LEU A 446 5.91 8.46 12.67
CA LEU A 446 5.48 9.36 11.58
C LEU A 446 4.16 8.89 10.96
N THR A 447 4.02 7.58 10.73
CA THR A 447 2.79 7.04 10.15
C THR A 447 1.59 7.23 11.09
N PHE A 448 1.74 7.04 12.40
CA PHE A 448 0.69 7.29 13.39
C PHE A 448 0.33 8.76 13.48
N HIS A 449 1.31 9.67 13.43
CA HIS A 449 1.11 11.12 13.36
C HIS A 449 0.22 11.49 12.18
N GLU A 450 0.57 11.02 10.98
CA GLU A 450 -0.22 11.30 9.78
C GLU A 450 -1.60 10.63 9.80
N LEU A 451 -1.71 9.44 10.38
CA LEU A 451 -3.02 8.81 10.57
C LEU A 451 -3.88 9.52 11.63
N ALA A 452 -3.27 10.19 12.61
CA ALA A 452 -4.00 11.02 13.58
C ALA A 452 -4.63 12.24 12.90
N HIS A 453 -3.93 12.84 11.94
CA HIS A 453 -4.49 13.85 11.04
C HIS A 453 -5.66 13.29 10.21
N ALA A 454 -5.50 12.11 9.60
CA ALA A 454 -6.59 11.46 8.86
C ALA A 454 -7.80 11.08 9.74
N SER A 455 -7.57 10.74 11.01
CA SER A 455 -8.59 10.53 12.04
C SER A 455 -9.32 11.85 12.35
N HIS A 456 -8.57 12.94 12.59
CA HIS A 456 -9.11 14.26 12.87
C HIS A 456 -9.96 14.80 11.70
N TYR A 457 -9.51 14.58 10.46
CA TYR A 457 -10.29 14.86 9.24
C TYR A 457 -11.71 14.27 9.32
N ARG A 458 -11.85 13.03 9.81
CA ARG A 458 -13.16 12.36 9.90
C ARG A 458 -14.10 13.03 10.90
N LEU A 459 -13.55 13.70 11.91
CA LEU A 459 -14.32 14.47 12.89
C LEU A 459 -14.78 15.83 12.33
N VAL A 460 -13.87 16.58 11.72
CA VAL A 460 -14.09 17.99 11.32
C VAL A 460 -14.65 18.15 9.92
N GLY A 461 -14.43 17.17 9.06
CA GLY A 461 -14.89 17.15 7.67
C GLY A 461 -14.11 18.09 6.75
N ASN A 462 -14.57 18.10 5.49
CA ASN A 462 -13.80 18.62 4.38
C ASN A 462 -13.50 20.12 4.42
N ALA A 463 -14.44 20.94 4.89
CA ALA A 463 -14.29 22.40 4.88
C ALA A 463 -13.16 22.85 5.81
N TYR A 464 -13.19 22.38 7.07
CA TYR A 464 -12.13 22.65 8.04
C TYR A 464 -10.77 22.17 7.54
N TRP A 465 -10.73 20.93 7.02
CA TRP A 465 -9.47 20.33 6.62
C TRP A 465 -8.84 21.02 5.42
N GLN A 466 -9.65 21.42 4.45
CA GLN A 466 -9.18 22.21 3.33
C GLN A 466 -8.53 23.51 3.80
N ASP A 467 -9.16 24.24 4.73
CA ASP A 467 -8.62 25.50 5.25
C ASP A 467 -7.27 25.27 5.95
N LEU A 468 -7.17 24.22 6.78
CA LEU A 468 -5.93 23.80 7.43
C LEU A 468 -4.81 23.51 6.40
N THR A 469 -5.08 22.62 5.45
CA THR A 469 -4.10 22.22 4.43
C THR A 469 -3.65 23.38 3.55
N VAL A 470 -4.54 24.31 3.20
CA VAL A 470 -4.19 25.49 2.39
C VAL A 470 -3.26 26.43 3.16
N LEU A 471 -3.45 26.60 4.48
CA LEU A 471 -2.54 27.37 5.33
C LEU A 471 -1.14 26.76 5.30
N GLU A 472 -1.03 25.45 5.49
CA GLU A 472 0.26 24.75 5.50
C GLU A 472 1.01 24.82 4.17
N ILE A 473 0.32 24.56 3.07
CA ILE A 473 0.89 24.67 1.72
C ILE A 473 1.39 26.08 1.45
N THR A 474 0.64 27.10 1.88
CA THR A 474 0.99 28.50 1.66
C THR A 474 2.26 28.84 2.43
N HIS A 475 2.33 28.53 3.73
CA HIS A 475 3.50 28.84 4.55
C HIS A 475 4.74 28.05 4.12
N ASP A 476 4.61 26.76 3.84
CA ASP A 476 5.71 25.94 3.32
C ASP A 476 6.28 26.54 2.03
N SER A 477 5.41 27.07 1.16
CA SER A 477 5.83 27.70 -0.08
C SER A 477 6.53 29.05 0.10
N GLU A 478 6.26 29.78 1.18
CA GLU A 478 6.83 31.10 1.46
C GLU A 478 8.18 31.02 2.19
N ASN A 479 8.31 30.12 3.16
CA ASN A 479 9.46 30.07 4.07
C ASN A 479 10.05 28.67 4.30
N GLY A 480 9.45 27.61 3.73
CA GLY A 480 9.87 26.22 3.94
C GLY A 480 9.53 25.66 5.32
N GLN A 481 8.60 26.29 6.04
CA GLN A 481 8.04 25.79 7.30
C GLN A 481 6.51 25.73 7.17
N PRO A 482 5.92 24.53 7.06
CA PRO A 482 4.47 24.39 6.84
C PRO A 482 3.64 25.02 7.96
N TYR A 483 4.18 25.09 9.18
CA TYR A 483 3.43 25.61 10.32
C TYR A 483 3.50 27.14 10.45
N GLY A 484 4.36 27.82 9.70
CA GLY A 484 4.57 29.26 9.84
C GLY A 484 5.15 29.68 11.20
N ASP A 485 4.93 30.94 11.59
CA ASP A 485 5.51 31.56 12.80
C ASP A 485 4.55 31.72 13.98
N GLY A 486 3.34 31.18 13.85
CA GLY A 486 2.29 31.25 14.88
C GLY A 486 1.54 32.59 14.98
N THR A 487 1.88 33.60 14.18
CA THR A 487 1.29 34.95 14.31
C THR A 487 0.14 35.24 13.35
N TYR A 488 -0.13 34.33 12.41
CA TYR A 488 -1.11 34.48 11.35
C TYR A 488 -2.51 33.98 11.75
N ALA A 489 -3.53 34.45 11.03
CA ALA A 489 -4.90 33.97 11.22
C ALA A 489 -4.99 32.49 10.79
N GLY A 490 -5.35 31.61 11.72
CA GLY A 490 -5.36 30.15 11.51
C GLY A 490 -4.23 29.41 12.23
N ALA A 491 -3.27 30.11 12.83
CA ALA A 491 -2.19 29.47 13.60
C ALA A 491 -2.69 28.58 14.74
N GLY A 492 -3.77 28.98 15.44
CA GLY A 492 -4.38 28.15 16.48
C GLY A 492 -4.95 26.83 15.95
N GLN A 493 -5.47 26.82 14.73
CA GLN A 493 -6.01 25.64 14.06
C GLN A 493 -4.88 24.65 13.74
N VAL A 494 -3.77 25.17 13.21
CA VAL A 494 -2.54 24.39 12.95
C VAL A 494 -1.97 23.84 14.25
N ALA A 495 -1.86 24.67 15.29
CA ALA A 495 -1.35 24.26 16.60
C ALA A 495 -2.14 23.10 17.21
N LEU A 496 -3.48 23.16 17.14
CA LEU A 496 -4.35 22.10 17.65
C LEU A 496 -4.21 20.79 16.86
N ALA A 497 -4.22 20.87 15.53
CA ALA A 497 -4.11 19.69 14.68
C ALA A 497 -2.75 19.00 14.87
N GLU A 498 -1.67 19.79 14.83
CA GLU A 498 -0.30 19.30 14.97
C GLU A 498 0.00 18.75 16.38
N SER A 499 -0.43 19.43 17.44
CA SER A 499 -0.23 18.95 18.82
C SER A 499 -1.00 17.66 19.11
N TRP A 500 -2.19 17.49 18.54
CA TRP A 500 -2.94 16.23 18.65
C TRP A 500 -2.23 15.10 17.89
N ALA A 501 -1.77 15.39 16.68
CA ALA A 501 -1.10 14.39 15.85
C ALA A 501 0.21 13.92 16.46
N GLU A 502 1.03 14.84 16.99
CA GLU A 502 2.30 14.51 17.64
C GLU A 502 2.05 13.62 18.87
N HIS A 503 1.08 14.01 19.70
CA HIS A 503 0.71 13.23 20.87
C HIS A 503 0.28 11.81 20.51
N ILE A 504 -0.61 11.62 19.53
CA ILE A 504 -1.04 10.27 19.11
C ILE A 504 0.12 9.50 18.48
N GLY A 505 0.95 10.16 17.66
CA GLY A 505 2.13 9.58 17.03
C GLY A 505 3.05 8.93 18.05
N ASP A 506 3.49 9.70 19.03
CA ASP A 506 4.41 9.22 20.06
C ASP A 506 3.71 8.25 21.03
N ASN A 507 2.46 8.52 21.43
CA ASN A 507 1.78 7.70 22.42
C ASN A 507 1.50 6.29 21.88
N TYR A 508 1.02 6.18 20.64
CA TYR A 508 0.74 4.87 20.02
C TYR A 508 2.03 4.12 19.74
N THR A 509 3.09 4.83 19.36
CA THR A 509 4.43 4.23 19.25
C THR A 509 4.91 3.72 20.60
N HIS A 510 4.77 4.50 21.68
CA HIS A 510 5.16 4.05 23.01
C HIS A 510 4.40 2.80 23.46
N ARG A 511 3.08 2.71 23.22
CA ARG A 511 2.28 1.53 23.58
C ARG A 511 2.75 0.24 22.89
N ILE A 512 3.37 0.35 21.72
CA ILE A 512 3.93 -0.81 20.98
C ILE A 512 5.33 -1.16 21.47
N TYR A 513 6.19 -0.15 21.60
CA TYR A 513 7.63 -0.35 21.75
C TYR A 513 8.12 -0.25 23.20
N GLU A 514 7.42 0.48 24.05
CA GLU A 514 7.79 0.76 25.44
C GLU A 514 9.29 1.15 25.56
N GLY A 515 10.10 0.29 26.19
CA GLY A 515 11.56 0.46 26.34
C GLY A 515 12.41 -0.12 25.20
N SER A 516 11.81 -0.87 24.27
CA SER A 516 12.45 -1.41 23.07
C SER A 516 12.25 -0.45 21.90
N ASN A 517 12.96 0.68 21.91
CA ASN A 517 12.84 1.75 20.91
C ASN A 517 14.23 2.23 20.46
N SER A 518 14.28 3.00 19.37
CA SER A 518 15.52 3.47 18.73
C SER A 518 16.03 4.80 19.26
N ILE A 519 15.28 5.48 20.13
CA ILE A 519 15.54 6.85 20.57
C ILE A 519 16.21 6.90 21.94
N ALA A 520 16.70 8.07 22.34
CA ALA A 520 17.19 8.27 23.69
C ALA A 520 16.00 8.34 24.67
N GLY A 521 15.95 7.41 25.62
CA GLY A 521 14.84 7.31 26.57
C GLY A 521 13.72 6.41 26.02
N THR A 522 12.50 6.92 26.03
CA THR A 522 11.31 6.26 25.48
C THR A 522 10.44 7.28 24.75
N TRP A 523 9.53 6.80 23.91
CA TRP A 523 8.55 7.67 23.25
C TRP A 523 7.67 8.40 24.28
N LEU A 524 7.30 7.78 25.41
CA LEU A 524 6.63 8.46 26.51
C LEU A 524 7.45 9.64 27.06
N THR A 525 8.75 9.42 27.31
CA THR A 525 9.61 10.50 27.80
C THR A 525 9.84 11.61 26.76
N GLN A 526 9.64 11.35 25.46
CA GLN A 526 9.68 12.44 24.47
C GLN A 526 8.47 13.34 24.61
N ILE A 527 7.27 12.77 24.68
CA ILE A 527 6.04 13.54 24.89
C ILE A 527 6.11 14.32 26.21
N GLU A 528 6.51 13.66 27.30
CA GLU A 528 6.65 14.26 28.62
C GLU A 528 7.61 15.47 28.62
N ASN A 529 8.66 15.44 27.81
CA ASN A 529 9.62 16.54 27.74
C ASN A 529 9.25 17.58 26.68
N SER A 530 8.12 17.40 25.97
CA SER A 530 7.73 18.24 24.84
C SER A 530 6.99 19.49 25.31
N HIS A 531 7.52 20.64 24.91
CA HIS A 531 6.90 21.95 25.18
C HIS A 531 6.35 22.55 23.89
N LEU A 532 6.80 23.75 23.50
CA LEU A 532 6.37 24.40 22.27
C LEU A 532 7.30 24.10 21.08
N ARG A 533 6.75 23.48 20.04
CA ARG A 533 7.37 23.43 18.72
C ARG A 533 7.02 24.67 17.91
N SER A 534 8.01 25.19 17.19
CA SER A 534 7.91 26.46 16.45
C SER A 534 7.41 27.65 17.28
N ALA A 535 7.58 27.60 18.61
CA ALA A 535 7.12 28.59 19.58
C ALA A 535 5.59 28.72 19.80
N PHE A 536 4.75 27.90 19.16
CA PHE A 536 3.29 28.01 19.33
C PHE A 536 2.51 26.68 19.26
N ILE A 537 3.14 25.57 18.89
CA ILE A 537 2.50 24.25 18.82
C ILE A 537 2.79 23.51 20.13
N PRO A 538 1.78 23.22 20.97
CA PRO A 538 2.01 22.62 22.28
C PRO A 538 2.02 21.09 22.22
N ASP A 539 3.15 20.50 21.81
CA ASP A 539 3.25 19.06 21.53
C ASP A 539 3.00 18.17 22.77
N GLY A 540 3.33 18.65 23.99
CA GLY A 540 3.08 17.91 25.25
C GLY A 540 1.67 18.05 25.81
N LEU A 541 0.90 19.09 25.43
CA LEU A 541 -0.35 19.46 26.12
C LEU A 541 -1.38 18.32 26.26
N HIS A 542 -1.52 17.49 25.22
CA HIS A 542 -2.49 16.38 25.25
C HIS A 542 -2.07 15.25 26.19
N HIS A 543 -0.78 15.13 26.51
CA HIS A 543 -0.28 14.23 27.52
C HIS A 543 -0.66 14.72 28.89
N ASP A 544 -0.29 15.95 29.24
CA ASP A 544 -0.51 16.58 30.55
C ASP A 544 -2.01 16.73 30.89
N LEU A 545 -2.89 16.70 29.89
CA LEU A 545 -4.33 16.61 30.15
C LEU A 545 -4.75 15.25 30.73
N ASN A 546 -3.99 14.19 30.43
CA ASN A 546 -4.26 12.81 30.83
C ASN A 546 -3.57 12.41 32.14
N ASP A 547 -2.40 12.95 32.47
CA ASP A 547 -1.60 12.53 33.62
C ASP A 547 -0.95 13.68 34.40
N ILE A 548 -0.44 13.36 35.60
CA ILE A 548 0.29 14.29 36.47
C ILE A 548 1.77 13.91 36.50
N GLY A 549 2.62 14.89 36.26
CA GLY A 549 4.05 14.80 36.44
C GLY A 549 4.75 15.60 35.35
N GLU A 550 5.87 16.21 35.70
CA GLU A 550 6.70 16.85 34.69
C GLU A 550 8.17 16.58 34.93
N LEU A 551 8.88 16.30 33.84
CA LEU A 551 10.33 16.32 33.78
C LEU A 551 10.84 17.64 33.18
N SER A 552 9.99 18.37 32.44
CA SER A 552 10.36 19.61 31.77
C SER A 552 10.22 20.84 32.69
N PRO A 553 11.27 21.68 32.84
CA PRO A 553 11.19 22.88 33.67
C PRO A 553 10.26 23.93 33.04
N GLY A 554 9.22 24.33 33.77
CA GLY A 554 8.39 25.50 33.43
C GLY A 554 6.93 25.19 33.11
N ILE A 555 6.55 23.91 33.05
CA ILE A 555 5.16 23.50 32.87
C ILE A 555 4.53 23.25 34.24
N ILE A 556 3.33 23.84 34.46
CA ILE A 556 2.53 23.59 35.66
C ILE A 556 1.56 22.44 35.35
N ASP A 557 2.08 21.23 35.41
CA ASP A 557 1.26 20.05 35.22
C ASP A 557 0.68 19.53 36.54
N ASN A 558 -0.61 19.76 36.71
CA ASN A 558 -1.42 19.24 37.83
C ASN A 558 -2.81 18.84 37.34
N VAL A 559 -2.94 18.47 36.07
CA VAL A 559 -4.18 18.04 35.43
C VAL A 559 -4.10 16.53 35.22
N GLN A 560 -5.22 15.80 35.17
CA GLN A 560 -5.23 14.36 34.84
C GLN A 560 -6.62 13.87 34.45
N ASP A 561 -6.70 12.64 33.97
CA ASP A 561 -7.94 11.90 33.73
C ASP A 561 -8.86 12.51 32.65
N PHE A 562 -8.40 13.47 31.84
CA PHE A 562 -9.08 13.73 30.56
C PHE A 562 -8.81 12.55 29.63
N THR A 563 -9.88 11.88 29.21
CA THR A 563 -9.78 10.72 28.31
C THR A 563 -9.48 11.15 26.87
N TYR A 564 -8.84 10.29 26.08
CA TYR A 564 -8.64 10.50 24.65
C TYR A 564 -9.94 10.76 23.90
N HIS A 565 -11.03 10.09 24.28
CA HIS A 565 -12.37 10.39 23.77
C HIS A 565 -12.77 11.86 23.98
N GLN A 566 -12.63 12.37 25.20
CA GLN A 566 -13.00 13.76 25.53
C GLN A 566 -12.14 14.77 24.79
N MET A 567 -10.82 14.55 24.76
CA MET A 567 -9.88 15.41 24.04
C MET A 567 -10.19 15.43 22.54
N PHE A 568 -10.30 14.26 21.92
CA PHE A 568 -10.56 14.14 20.49
C PHE A 568 -11.88 14.83 20.07
N TYR A 569 -13.00 14.56 20.76
CA TYR A 569 -14.28 15.18 20.40
C TYR A 569 -14.36 16.68 20.75
N SER A 570 -13.41 17.20 21.52
CA SER A 570 -13.26 18.64 21.76
C SER A 570 -12.54 19.36 20.60
N LEU A 571 -11.83 18.63 19.72
CA LEU A 571 -11.19 19.13 18.49
C LEU A 571 -12.20 19.28 17.33
N SER A 572 -13.42 19.72 17.62
CA SER A 572 -14.50 19.86 16.63
C SER A 572 -14.17 20.88 15.53
N GLY A 573 -14.92 20.85 14.42
CA GLY A 573 -14.74 21.83 13.33
C GLY A 573 -15.02 23.30 13.70
N ALA A 574 -15.50 23.57 14.92
CA ALA A 574 -15.66 24.92 15.47
C ALA A 574 -14.50 25.36 16.38
N THR A 575 -13.58 24.44 16.72
CA THR A 575 -12.47 24.70 17.63
C THR A 575 -11.26 25.16 16.82
N LEU A 576 -10.95 26.46 16.84
CA LEU A 576 -9.90 27.06 16.00
C LEU A 576 -8.73 27.61 16.80
N THR A 577 -8.84 27.64 18.13
CA THR A 577 -7.82 28.18 19.03
C THR A 577 -7.66 27.32 20.28
N LEU A 578 -6.47 27.36 20.88
CA LEU A 578 -6.21 26.70 22.17
C LEU A 578 -7.15 27.16 23.28
N GLN A 579 -7.54 28.45 23.28
CA GLN A 579 -8.49 28.98 24.24
C GLN A 579 -9.89 28.35 24.08
N GLU A 580 -10.39 28.24 22.84
CA GLU A 580 -11.67 27.57 22.57
C GLU A 580 -11.63 26.11 22.97
N TYR A 581 -10.52 25.42 22.70
CA TYR A 581 -10.31 24.03 23.09
C TYR A 581 -10.33 23.86 24.62
N ARG A 582 -9.59 24.70 25.34
CA ARG A 582 -9.59 24.76 26.81
C ARG A 582 -10.99 24.99 27.36
N ASP A 583 -11.72 25.95 26.80
CA ASP A 583 -13.06 26.29 27.25
C ASP A 583 -14.05 25.13 27.02
N ILE A 584 -13.91 24.38 25.93
CA ILE A 584 -14.71 23.17 25.69
C ILE A 584 -14.41 22.10 26.75
N LEU A 585 -13.13 21.80 27.01
CA LEU A 585 -12.74 20.83 28.03
C LEU A 585 -13.29 21.19 29.41
N VAL A 586 -13.17 22.47 29.80
CA VAL A 586 -13.65 22.95 31.09
C VAL A 586 -15.17 22.91 31.19
N ASN A 587 -15.88 23.37 30.16
CA ASN A 587 -17.34 23.45 30.19
C ASN A 587 -18.03 22.09 30.04
N GLN A 588 -17.43 21.15 29.31
CA GLN A 588 -18.08 19.89 28.95
C GLN A 588 -17.56 18.68 29.73
N HIS A 589 -16.31 18.71 30.20
CA HIS A 589 -15.63 17.50 30.68
C HIS A 589 -15.03 17.63 32.09
N LEU A 590 -14.78 18.84 32.60
CA LEU A 590 -14.20 19.06 33.93
C LEU A 590 -14.97 18.36 35.07
N GLY A 591 -16.31 18.32 34.99
CA GLY A 591 -17.14 17.66 36.02
C GLY A 591 -16.95 16.13 36.11
N SER A 592 -16.23 15.53 35.17
CA SER A 592 -15.89 14.09 35.15
C SER A 592 -14.45 13.78 35.54
N THR A 593 -13.63 14.80 35.84
CA THR A 593 -12.22 14.67 36.22
C THR A 593 -12.03 15.20 37.66
N PRO A 594 -10.90 14.90 38.33
CA PRO A 594 -10.62 15.41 39.67
C PRO A 594 -10.10 16.87 39.68
N ASN A 595 -9.99 17.50 38.50
CA ASN A 595 -9.32 18.78 38.32
C ASN A 595 -10.21 19.98 38.67
N THR A 596 -9.58 21.13 38.89
CA THR A 596 -10.24 22.44 38.98
C THR A 596 -10.01 23.26 37.72
N ALA A 597 -10.89 24.22 37.44
CA ALA A 597 -10.72 25.11 36.28
C ALA A 597 -9.39 25.89 36.32
N ASN A 598 -8.92 26.26 37.53
CA ASN A 598 -7.64 26.93 37.72
C ASN A 598 -6.45 26.02 37.35
N GLN A 599 -6.48 24.73 37.68
CA GLN A 599 -5.42 23.81 37.28
C GLN A 599 -5.34 23.69 35.76
N VAL A 600 -6.49 23.61 35.09
CA VAL A 600 -6.54 23.60 33.62
C VAL A 600 -6.05 24.93 33.05
N ASP A 601 -6.40 26.07 33.66
CA ASP A 601 -5.86 27.38 33.26
C ASP A 601 -4.34 27.46 33.41
N ASP A 602 -3.80 27.00 34.54
CA ASP A 602 -2.37 27.05 34.81
C ASP A 602 -1.58 26.16 33.83
N LEU A 603 -2.12 24.99 33.47
CA LEU A 603 -1.55 24.14 32.43
C LEU A 603 -1.54 24.84 31.07
N PHE A 604 -2.69 25.34 30.61
CA PHE A 604 -2.77 26.02 29.31
C PHE A 604 -1.94 27.30 29.24
N ASN A 605 -1.75 28.02 30.35
CA ASN A 605 -0.87 29.20 30.42
C ASN A 605 0.63 28.84 30.43
N SER A 606 0.97 27.57 30.64
CA SER A 606 2.35 27.09 30.57
C SER A 606 2.83 26.92 29.13
N TYR A 607 1.91 26.79 28.18
CA TYR A 607 2.12 26.76 26.74
C TYR A 607 1.74 28.12 26.12
#